data_AF-A0AA88H169-F1
#
_entry.id   AF-A0AA88H169-F1
#
_cell.length_a   1.000
_cell.length_b   1.000
_cell.length_c   1.000
_cell.angle_alpha   90.00
_cell.angle_beta   90.00
_cell.angle_gamma   90.00
#
_symmetry.space_group_name_H-M   'P 1'
#
loop_
_entity.id
_entity.type
_entity.pdbx_description
1 polymer ?
#
loop_
_entity_poly.entity_id
_entity_poly.type
_entity_poly.pdbx_seq_one_letter_code
_entity_poly.pdbx_strand_id
1 'polypeptide(L)'
;MRLSWKEHVSEMSKRGKAAVGAILRNDLVKKSKSLKMIKQIFDSKIKPAIHYETELWGLEAAEKLESVQFRFYKRLFGLHQTTYNQLIKGDFGIFSLKLHQLYQVFEFWLILTQLPEDRLAKQAYNDLLQINGKTTWTQQIKKSLD
;
A
#
# COMPACT_ATOMS: atom_id res chain seq x y z
N MET A 1 -17.22 -14.22 9.17
CA MET A 1 -16.26 -13.24 8.62
C MET A 1 -15.28 -13.98 7.73
N ARG A 2 -15.48 -13.99 6.41
CA ARG A 2 -14.55 -14.64 5.48
C ARG A 2 -13.46 -13.60 5.18
N LEU A 3 -12.28 -13.76 5.77
CA LEU A 3 -11.14 -12.87 5.58
C LEU A 3 -10.42 -13.24 4.27
N SER A 4 -11.04 -12.95 3.12
CA SER A 4 -10.36 -13.14 1.84
C SER A 4 -9.56 -11.88 1.50
N TRP A 5 -8.26 -12.03 1.25
CA TRP A 5 -7.36 -10.93 0.89
C TRP A 5 -7.90 -10.08 -0.28
N LYS A 6 -8.49 -10.73 -1.29
CA LYS A 6 -9.07 -10.03 -2.45
C LYS A 6 -10.19 -9.06 -2.07
N GLU A 7 -10.98 -9.40 -1.05
CA GLU A 7 -12.04 -8.57 -0.50
C GLU A 7 -11.44 -7.40 0.28
N HIS A 8 -10.40 -7.66 1.08
CA HIS A 8 -9.69 -6.63 1.83
C HIS A 8 -9.04 -5.58 0.89
N VAL A 9 -8.31 -5.99 -0.15
CA VAL A 9 -7.72 -5.06 -1.14
C VAL A 9 -8.80 -4.23 -1.84
N SER A 10 -9.96 -4.85 -2.11
CA SER A 10 -11.11 -4.15 -2.68
C SER A 10 -11.61 -3.06 -1.72
N GLU A 11 -11.72 -3.37 -0.43
CA GLU A 11 -12.13 -2.44 0.61
C GLU A 11 -11.14 -1.28 0.79
N MET A 12 -9.84 -1.57 0.83
CA MET A 12 -8.78 -0.56 0.86
C MET A 12 -8.79 0.34 -0.37
N SER A 13 -9.03 -0.23 -1.56
CA SER A 13 -9.22 0.53 -2.78
C SER A 13 -10.46 1.45 -2.71
N LYS A 14 -11.57 0.98 -2.13
CA LYS A 14 -12.78 1.80 -1.92
C LYS A 14 -12.52 2.95 -0.96
N ARG A 15 -11.89 2.69 0.19
CA ARG A 15 -11.51 3.70 1.19
C ARG A 15 -10.57 4.75 0.59
N GLY A 16 -9.54 4.31 -0.13
CA GLY A 16 -8.63 5.19 -0.85
C GLY A 16 -9.34 6.06 -1.89
N LYS A 17 -10.26 5.49 -2.69
CA LYS A 17 -11.07 6.26 -3.65
C LYS A 17 -11.99 7.27 -2.97
N ALA A 18 -12.59 6.92 -1.84
CA ALA A 18 -13.43 7.81 -1.06
C ALA A 18 -12.61 8.98 -0.49
N ALA A 19 -11.41 8.70 0.05
CA ALA A 19 -10.47 9.72 0.52
C ALA A 19 -10.05 10.68 -0.61
N VAL A 20 -9.72 10.14 -1.79
CA VAL A 20 -9.43 10.94 -2.99
C VAL A 20 -10.62 11.83 -3.36
N GLY A 21 -11.84 11.29 -3.36
CA GLY A 21 -13.06 12.06 -3.61
C GLY A 21 -13.25 13.19 -2.60
N ALA A 22 -13.01 12.94 -1.31
CA ALA A 22 -13.12 13.94 -0.26
C ALA A 22 -12.10 15.08 -0.44
N ILE A 23 -10.85 14.76 -0.77
CA ILE A 23 -9.77 15.74 -0.97
C ILE A 23 -10.06 16.61 -2.21
N LEU A 24 -10.51 15.99 -3.30
CA LEU A 24 -10.80 16.70 -4.55
C LEU A 24 -12.03 17.62 -4.45
N ARG A 25 -12.88 17.48 -3.42
CA ARG A 25 -13.94 18.47 -3.16
C ARG A 25 -13.39 19.81 -2.67
N ASN A 26 -12.16 19.84 -2.19
CA ASN A 26 -11.52 21.08 -1.75
C ASN A 26 -10.88 21.81 -2.94
N ASP A 27 -11.40 23.00 -3.25
CA ASP A 27 -10.93 23.81 -4.39
C ASP A 27 -9.51 24.36 -4.20
N LEU A 28 -9.05 24.55 -2.96
CA LEU A 28 -7.67 24.95 -2.68
C LEU A 28 -6.69 23.88 -3.15
N VAL A 29 -7.04 22.61 -2.94
CA VAL A 29 -6.20 21.48 -3.34
C VAL A 29 -6.13 21.38 -4.85
N LYS A 30 -7.26 21.54 -5.56
CA LYS A 30 -7.29 21.57 -7.04
C LYS A 30 -6.47 22.69 -7.64
N LYS A 31 -6.45 23.87 -7.01
CA LYS A 31 -5.68 25.03 -7.48
C LYS A 31 -4.20 24.93 -7.14
N SER A 32 -3.81 24.03 -6.22
CA SER A 32 -2.42 23.83 -5.87
C SER A 32 -1.64 23.24 -7.04
N LYS A 33 -0.62 23.95 -7.50
CA LYS A 33 0.30 23.50 -8.56
C LYS A 33 1.62 22.94 -7.99
N SER A 34 1.82 23.02 -6.68
CA SER A 34 3.06 22.58 -6.05
C SER A 34 3.07 21.06 -5.89
N LEU A 35 3.90 20.38 -6.66
CA LEU A 35 4.09 18.93 -6.59
C LEU A 35 4.45 18.48 -5.15
N LYS A 36 5.24 19.27 -4.43
CA LYS A 36 5.62 18.96 -3.04
C LYS A 36 4.41 18.89 -2.12
N MET A 37 3.53 19.89 -2.18
CA MET A 37 2.30 19.92 -1.38
C MET A 37 1.37 18.76 -1.74
N ILE A 38 1.23 18.47 -3.04
CA ILE A 38 0.42 17.37 -3.55
C ILE A 38 0.89 16.02 -2.99
N LYS A 39 2.21 15.77 -3.03
CA LYS A 39 2.82 14.56 -2.46
C LYS A 39 2.55 14.47 -0.95
N GLN A 40 2.70 15.57 -0.22
CA GLN A 40 2.39 15.61 1.22
C GLN A 40 0.92 15.32 1.54
N ILE A 41 -0.02 15.81 0.71
CA ILE A 41 -1.45 15.50 0.87
C ILE A 41 -1.69 14.00 0.63
N PHE A 42 -1.06 13.43 -0.40
CA PHE A 42 -1.14 12.00 -0.66
C PHE A 42 -0.62 11.19 0.53
N ASP A 43 0.59 11.51 1.01
CA ASP A 43 1.26 10.78 2.08
C ASP A 43 0.53 10.91 3.42
N SER A 44 -0.11 12.05 3.70
CA SER A 44 -0.80 12.28 4.98
C SER A 44 -2.24 11.77 5.02
N LYS A 45 -2.95 11.71 3.89
CA LYS A 45 -4.39 11.40 3.86
C LYS A 45 -4.75 10.13 3.10
N ILE A 46 -4.11 9.89 1.97
CA ILE A 46 -4.48 8.78 1.07
C ILE A 46 -3.64 7.53 1.39
N LYS A 47 -2.34 7.72 1.60
CA LYS A 47 -1.41 6.64 1.89
C LYS A 47 -1.83 5.85 3.14
N PRO A 48 -2.20 6.44 4.29
CA PRO A 48 -2.64 5.66 5.46
C PRO A 48 -3.93 4.87 5.20
N ALA A 49 -4.85 5.45 4.40
CA ALA A 49 -6.12 4.80 4.04
C ALA A 49 -5.95 3.61 3.08
N ILE A 50 -4.78 3.48 2.44
CA ILE A 50 -4.44 2.41 1.49
C ILE A 50 -3.45 1.41 2.10
N HIS A 51 -2.56 1.86 2.99
CA HIS A 51 -1.48 1.07 3.61
C HIS A 51 -1.85 0.39 4.92
N TYR A 52 -3.09 0.52 5.38
CA TYR A 52 -3.51 -0.25 6.54
C TYR A 52 -3.35 -1.76 6.27
N GLU A 53 -2.66 -2.46 7.18
CA GLU A 53 -2.37 -3.89 7.12
C GLU A 53 -1.47 -4.36 5.96
N THR A 54 -0.79 -3.45 5.24
CA THR A 54 0.11 -3.86 4.14
C THR A 54 1.34 -4.64 4.59
N GLU A 55 1.75 -4.54 5.86
CA GLU A 55 2.87 -5.31 6.41
C GLU A 55 2.59 -6.82 6.44
N LEU A 56 1.34 -7.21 6.70
CA LEU A 56 0.92 -8.60 6.78
C LEU A 56 0.57 -9.19 5.41
N TRP A 57 0.15 -8.37 4.46
CA TRP A 57 -0.47 -8.86 3.22
C TRP A 57 0.10 -8.22 1.94
N GLY A 58 1.08 -7.34 2.04
CA GLY A 58 1.60 -6.51 0.95
C GLY A 58 2.32 -7.25 -0.18
N LEU A 59 2.46 -8.57 -0.09
CA LEU A 59 3.09 -9.41 -1.11
C LEU A 59 2.16 -9.65 -2.31
N GLU A 60 0.84 -9.54 -2.12
CA GLU A 60 -0.15 -9.84 -3.16
C GLU A 60 -0.94 -8.58 -3.58
N ALA A 61 -1.14 -8.37 -4.88
CA ALA A 61 -2.11 -7.40 -5.44
C ALA A 61 -1.88 -5.88 -5.20
N ALA A 62 -0.63 -5.42 -5.22
CA ALA A 62 -0.27 -3.99 -5.19
C ALA A 62 -0.91 -3.13 -6.31
N GLU A 63 -1.20 -3.72 -7.47
CA GLU A 63 -1.68 -3.02 -8.67
C GLU A 63 -3.01 -2.28 -8.46
N LYS A 64 -3.95 -2.90 -7.71
CA LYS A 64 -5.24 -2.28 -7.43
C LYS A 64 -5.10 -1.01 -6.58
N LEU A 65 -4.14 -1.00 -5.68
CA LEU A 65 -3.88 0.14 -4.80
C LEU A 65 -3.10 1.23 -5.55
N GLU A 66 -2.16 0.83 -6.41
CA GLU A 66 -1.47 1.75 -7.33
C GLU A 66 -2.44 2.48 -8.28
N SER A 67 -3.52 1.81 -8.70
CA SER A 67 -4.56 2.47 -9.50
C SER A 67 -5.20 3.67 -8.79
N VAL A 68 -5.29 3.65 -7.45
CA VAL A 68 -5.83 4.75 -6.65
C VAL A 68 -4.84 5.91 -6.60
N GLN A 69 -3.54 5.61 -6.47
CA GLN A 69 -2.47 6.59 -6.54
C GLN A 69 -2.50 7.34 -7.88
N PHE A 70 -2.49 6.64 -9.02
CA PHE A 70 -2.54 7.30 -10.33
C PHE A 70 -3.83 8.09 -10.53
N ARG A 71 -4.96 7.57 -10.07
CA ARG A 71 -6.23 8.30 -10.14
C ARG A 71 -6.16 9.63 -9.40
N PHE A 72 -5.54 9.66 -8.22
CA PHE A 72 -5.34 10.88 -7.46
C PHE A 72 -4.51 11.90 -8.25
N TYR A 73 -3.31 11.52 -8.69
CA TYR A 73 -2.41 12.42 -9.40
C TYR A 73 -3.01 12.90 -10.74
N LYS A 74 -3.62 12.00 -11.52
CA LYS A 74 -4.30 12.36 -12.78
C LYS A 74 -5.39 13.39 -12.56
N ARG A 75 -6.26 13.17 -11.57
CA ARG A 75 -7.37 14.11 -11.29
C ARG A 75 -6.86 15.45 -10.80
N LEU A 76 -5.78 15.47 -10.02
CA LEU A 76 -5.27 16.70 -9.44
C LEU A 76 -4.53 17.56 -10.46
N PHE A 77 -3.79 16.93 -11.38
CA PHE A 77 -3.11 17.63 -12.48
C PHE A 77 -4.00 17.87 -13.71
N GLY A 78 -5.29 17.49 -13.65
CA GLY A 78 -6.20 17.63 -14.80
C GLY A 78 -5.86 16.73 -15.99
N LEU A 79 -5.10 15.66 -15.77
CA LEU A 79 -4.73 14.70 -16.81
C LEU A 79 -5.89 13.75 -17.10
N HIS A 80 -5.95 13.28 -18.35
CA HIS A 80 -6.93 12.29 -18.75
C HIS A 80 -6.70 10.94 -18.03
N GLN A 81 -7.77 10.18 -17.78
CA GLN A 81 -7.64 8.91 -17.05
C GLN A 81 -6.84 7.85 -17.83
N THR A 82 -6.79 7.95 -19.16
CA THR A 82 -6.00 7.06 -20.03
C THR A 82 -4.54 7.48 -20.18
N THR A 83 -4.11 8.61 -19.62
CA THR A 83 -2.70 9.04 -19.67
C THR A 83 -1.80 7.92 -19.13
N TYR A 84 -0.68 7.68 -19.80
CA TYR A 84 0.21 6.58 -19.47
C TYR A 84 0.76 6.70 -18.04
N ASN A 85 0.62 5.64 -17.24
CA ASN A 85 1.00 5.68 -15.81
C ASN A 85 2.52 5.83 -15.61
N GLN A 86 3.36 5.29 -16.50
CA GLN A 86 4.81 5.42 -16.34
C GLN A 86 5.29 6.85 -16.62
N LEU A 87 4.60 7.59 -17.51
CA LEU A 87 4.87 9.01 -17.72
C LEU A 87 4.72 9.78 -16.41
N ILE A 88 3.65 9.50 -15.67
CA ILE A 88 3.39 10.10 -14.35
C ILE A 88 4.50 9.74 -13.35
N LYS A 89 5.01 8.49 -13.37
CA LYS A 89 6.14 8.11 -12.50
C LYS A 89 7.41 8.89 -12.83
N GLY A 90 7.74 8.99 -14.11
CA GLY A 90 8.93 9.67 -14.60
C GLY A 90 8.88 11.17 -14.34
N ASP A 91 7.84 11.84 -14.83
CA ASP A 91 7.72 13.31 -14.78
C ASP A 91 7.59 13.85 -13.35
N PHE A 92 6.82 13.15 -12.51
CA PHE A 92 6.57 13.61 -11.14
C PHE A 92 7.49 12.95 -10.11
N GLY A 93 8.36 12.02 -10.49
CA GLY A 93 9.20 11.26 -9.56
C GLY A 93 8.37 10.57 -8.48
N ILE A 94 7.34 9.81 -8.90
CA ILE A 94 6.44 9.09 -8.00
C ILE A 94 6.87 7.63 -7.90
N PHE A 95 7.12 7.17 -6.67
CA PHE A 95 7.48 5.79 -6.40
C PHE A 95 6.26 4.86 -6.47
N SER A 96 6.49 3.66 -6.99
CA SER A 96 5.50 2.59 -7.04
C SER A 96 5.10 2.18 -5.61
N LEU A 97 3.79 2.12 -5.31
CA LEU A 97 3.32 1.65 -4.00
C LEU A 97 3.76 0.21 -3.71
N LYS A 98 3.92 -0.62 -4.73
CA LYS A 98 4.43 -1.99 -4.59
C LYS A 98 5.78 -2.04 -3.87
N LEU A 99 6.72 -1.16 -4.24
CA LEU A 99 8.03 -1.11 -3.61
C LEU A 99 7.93 -0.70 -2.14
N HIS A 100 7.04 0.25 -1.84
CA HIS A 100 6.82 0.69 -0.47
C HIS A 100 6.15 -0.38 0.38
N GLN A 101 5.22 -1.15 -0.18
CA GLN A 101 4.58 -2.29 0.49
C GLN A 101 5.60 -3.38 0.79
N LEU A 102 6.44 -3.75 -0.19
CA LEU A 102 7.51 -4.72 0.02
C LEU A 102 8.45 -4.27 1.14
N TYR A 103 8.87 -3.00 1.12
CA TYR A 103 9.70 -2.43 2.16
C TYR A 103 9.07 -2.59 3.56
N GLN A 104 7.80 -2.22 3.73
CA GLN A 104 7.10 -2.37 5.00
C GLN A 104 6.96 -3.84 5.44
N VAL A 105 6.67 -4.76 4.50
CA VAL A 105 6.60 -6.20 4.81
C VAL A 105 7.94 -6.71 5.33
N PHE A 106 9.05 -6.34 4.68
CA PHE A 106 10.39 -6.75 5.11
C PHE A 106 10.80 -6.11 6.42
N GLU A 107 10.52 -4.82 6.61
CA GLU A 107 10.78 -4.11 7.86
C GLU A 107 10.03 -4.77 9.02
N PHE A 108 8.74 -5.06 8.85
CA PHE A 108 7.94 -5.76 9.83
C PHE A 108 8.45 -7.19 10.11
N TRP A 109 8.81 -7.94 9.07
CA TRP A 109 9.38 -9.28 9.24
C TRP A 109 10.70 -9.24 10.01
N LEU A 110 11.58 -8.28 9.74
CA LEU A 110 12.83 -8.12 10.48
C LEU A 110 12.56 -7.84 11.97
N ILE A 111 11.61 -6.94 12.26
CA ILE A 111 11.17 -6.67 13.64
C ILE A 111 10.67 -7.96 14.32
N LEU A 112 9.86 -8.77 13.62
CA LEU A 112 9.37 -10.06 14.14
C LEU A 112 10.50 -11.03 14.48
N THR A 113 11.55 -11.07 13.67
CA THR A 113 12.70 -11.96 13.94
C THR A 113 13.48 -11.54 15.18
N GLN A 114 13.54 -10.24 15.49
CA GLN A 114 14.30 -9.67 16.60
C GLN A 114 13.51 -9.51 17.91
N LEU A 115 12.18 -9.70 17.88
CA LEU A 115 11.34 -9.60 19.09
C LEU A 115 11.69 -10.70 20.11
N PRO A 116 11.61 -10.39 21.42
CA PRO A 116 11.78 -11.39 22.46
C PRO A 116 10.57 -12.35 22.55
N GLU A 117 10.82 -13.55 23.06
CA GLU A 117 9.87 -14.69 23.07
C GLU A 117 8.64 -14.50 23.98
N ASP A 118 8.68 -13.50 24.87
CA ASP A 118 7.57 -13.11 25.73
C ASP A 118 6.45 -12.38 24.95
N ARG A 119 6.74 -11.90 23.74
CA ARG A 119 5.78 -11.15 22.92
C ARG A 119 4.87 -12.09 22.14
N LEU A 120 3.57 -11.84 22.21
CA LEU A 120 2.54 -12.58 21.46
C LEU A 120 2.82 -12.64 19.95
N ALA A 121 3.33 -11.55 19.36
CA ALA A 121 3.66 -11.50 17.94
C ALA A 121 4.79 -12.49 17.58
N LYS A 122 5.77 -12.67 18.46
CA LYS A 122 6.88 -13.62 18.28
C LYS A 122 6.39 -15.06 18.40
N GLN A 123 5.54 -15.33 19.40
CA GLN A 123 4.92 -16.64 19.58
C GLN A 123 4.07 -17.04 18.37
N ALA A 124 3.21 -16.14 17.89
CA ALA A 124 2.41 -16.37 16.70
C ALA A 124 3.27 -16.59 15.43
N TYR A 125 4.39 -15.88 15.31
CA TYR A 125 5.35 -16.10 14.23
C TYR A 125 5.99 -17.50 14.30
N ASN A 126 6.42 -17.92 15.49
CA ASN A 126 6.99 -19.24 15.72
C ASN A 126 5.97 -20.35 15.41
N ASP A 127 4.72 -20.20 15.87
CA ASP A 127 3.63 -21.12 15.55
C ASP A 127 3.41 -21.22 14.05
N LEU A 128 3.42 -20.07 13.35
CA LEU A 128 3.24 -20.00 11.90
C LEU A 128 4.40 -20.65 11.12
N LEU A 129 5.61 -20.73 11.69
CA LEU A 129 6.73 -21.48 11.13
C LEU A 129 6.55 -23.00 11.26
N GLN A 130 5.83 -23.47 12.28
CA GLN A 130 5.57 -24.91 12.49
C GLN A 130 4.46 -25.46 11.59
N ILE A 131 3.65 -24.58 10.97
CA ILE A 131 2.58 -24.99 10.06
C ILE A 131 3.19 -25.50 8.75
N ASN A 132 3.22 -26.82 8.58
CA ASN A 132 3.63 -27.49 7.35
C ASN A 132 2.42 -27.83 6.47
N GLY A 133 2.53 -27.60 5.14
CA GLY A 133 1.53 -28.06 4.15
C GLY A 133 0.62 -26.98 3.52
N LYS A 134 0.75 -25.70 3.90
CA LYS A 134 0.10 -24.57 3.20
C LYS A 134 1.12 -23.47 2.91
N THR A 135 0.93 -22.73 1.82
CA THR A 135 1.68 -21.51 1.53
C THR A 135 1.40 -20.46 2.62
N THR A 136 2.31 -20.35 3.59
CA THR A 136 2.21 -19.36 4.67
C THR A 136 2.83 -18.03 4.25
N TRP A 137 2.46 -16.95 4.95
CA TRP A 137 3.05 -15.62 4.73
C TRP A 137 4.58 -15.64 4.82
N THR A 138 5.18 -16.38 5.76
CA THR A 138 6.64 -16.51 5.89
C THR A 138 7.28 -17.21 4.70
N GLN A 139 6.61 -18.20 4.11
CA GLN A 139 7.08 -18.84 2.89
C GLN A 139 7.00 -17.90 1.68
N GLN A 140 5.98 -17.05 1.61
CA GLN A 140 5.88 -16.02 0.57
C GLN A 140 7.02 -14.99 0.67
N ILE A 141 7.39 -14.59 1.89
CA ILE A 141 8.54 -13.70 2.13
C ILE A 141 9.83 -14.38 1.66
N LYS A 142 10.08 -15.63 2.07
CA LYS A 142 11.27 -16.40 1.67
C LYS A 142 11.36 -16.50 0.14
N LYS A 143 10.26 -16.87 -0.52
CA LYS A 143 10.17 -16.91 -1.99
C LYS A 143 10.43 -15.56 -2.67
N SER A 144 10.18 -14.44 -1.99
CA SER A 144 10.44 -13.11 -2.53
C SER A 144 11.90 -12.68 -2.40
N LEU A 145 12.70 -13.40 -1.60
CA LEU A 145 14.14 -13.19 -1.40
C LEU A 145 14.99 -14.13 -2.29
N ASP A 146 14.45 -15.29 -2.64
CA ASP A 146 15.03 -16.25 -3.61
C ASP A 146 14.83 -15.79 -5.07
#